data_AF-A0A6N9JUP0-F1
#
_entry.id   AF-A0A6N9JUP0-F1
#
_cell.length_a   1.000
_cell.length_b   1.000
_cell.length_c   1.000
_cell.angle_alpha   90.00
_cell.angle_beta   90.00
_cell.angle_gamma   90.00
#
_symmetry.space_group_name_H-M   'P 1'
#
loop_
_entity.id
_entity.type
_entity.pdbx_description
1 polymer ?
#
loop_
_entity_poly.entity_id
_entity_poly.type
_entity_poly.pdbx_seq_one_letter_code
_entity_poly.pdbx_strand_id
1 'polypeptide(L)'
;MFTGIDFEKAIDYYRKGKEVIVLDRASVGKNGKSGYDTFPFEELFKDLDFLVDVPAVINPDFEQAVQGMTEADQVDSEEIIQAVHETQGSITPPREAGGKDGRRNDRSSGGQYRR
;
A
#
# COMPACT_ATOMS: atom_id res chain seq x y z
N MET A 1 -2.13 13.82 -22.69
CA MET A 1 -2.55 13.06 -21.49
C MET A 1 -3.33 11.86 -21.98
N PHE A 2 -2.95 10.64 -21.60
CA PHE A 2 -3.74 9.44 -21.93
C PHE A 2 -4.89 9.35 -20.93
N THR A 3 -6.11 9.51 -21.39
CA THR A 3 -7.31 9.20 -20.61
C THR A 3 -7.53 7.70 -20.73
N GLY A 4 -7.16 6.94 -19.71
CA GLY A 4 -7.50 5.52 -19.62
C GLY A 4 -9.01 5.33 -19.67
N ILE A 5 -9.45 4.20 -20.20
CA ILE A 5 -10.84 3.75 -20.17
C ILE A 5 -10.90 2.46 -19.37
N ASP A 6 -12.03 2.20 -18.73
CA ASP A 6 -12.25 0.96 -17.99
C ASP A 6 -12.30 -0.24 -18.93
N PHE A 7 -12.04 -1.43 -18.38
CA PHE A 7 -11.93 -2.67 -19.16
C PHE A 7 -13.21 -3.01 -19.93
N GLU A 8 -14.38 -2.86 -19.30
CA GLU A 8 -15.68 -3.09 -19.94
C GLU A 8 -15.88 -2.19 -21.16
N LYS A 9 -15.51 -0.92 -21.03
CA LYS A 9 -15.58 0.06 -22.11
C LYS A 9 -14.57 -0.23 -23.22
N ALA A 10 -13.39 -0.73 -22.86
CA ALA A 10 -12.39 -1.20 -23.81
C ALA A 10 -12.91 -2.39 -24.64
N ILE A 11 -13.55 -3.37 -24.00
CA ILE A 11 -14.21 -4.49 -24.69
C ILE A 11 -15.27 -3.98 -25.67
N ASP A 12 -16.14 -3.08 -25.22
CA ASP A 12 -17.20 -2.52 -26.06
C ASP A 12 -16.66 -1.75 -27.28
N TYR A 13 -15.55 -1.04 -27.11
CA TYR A 13 -14.89 -0.33 -28.20
C TYR A 13 -14.28 -1.31 -29.19
N TYR A 14 -13.56 -2.32 -28.69
CA TYR A 14 -12.99 -3.37 -29.50
C TYR A 14 -14.07 -4.11 -30.31
N ARG A 15 -15.19 -4.48 -29.67
CA ARG A 15 -16.36 -5.10 -30.35
C ARG A 15 -16.97 -4.22 -31.45
N LYS A 16 -16.85 -2.90 -31.35
CA LYS A 16 -17.31 -1.93 -32.36
C LYS A 16 -16.27 -1.67 -33.46
N GLY A 17 -15.15 -2.40 -33.45
CA GLY A 17 -14.04 -2.23 -34.40
C GLY A 17 -13.21 -0.98 -34.14
N LYS A 18 -13.28 -0.38 -32.94
CA LYS A 18 -12.39 0.72 -32.55
C LYS A 18 -11.07 0.14 -32.06
N GLU A 19 -9.98 0.81 -32.43
CA GLU A 19 -8.64 0.47 -31.95
C GLU A 19 -8.55 0.69 -30.43
N VAL A 20 -8.02 -0.32 -29.74
CA VAL A 20 -7.77 -0.30 -28.31
C VAL A 20 -6.33 -0.73 -28.09
N ILE A 21 -5.56 0.10 -27.38
CA ILE A 21 -4.16 -0.15 -27.07
C ILE A 21 -4.03 -0.25 -25.56
N VAL A 22 -3.37 -1.31 -25.11
CA VAL A 22 -3.06 -1.50 -23.70
C VAL A 22 -1.75 -0.80 -23.40
N LEU A 23 -1.69 -0.10 -22.27
CA LEU A 23 -0.51 0.58 -21.77
C LEU A 23 -0.06 -0.10 -20.48
N ASP A 24 1.00 -0.90 -20.55
CA ASP A 24 1.60 -1.51 -19.37
C ASP A 24 2.65 -0.57 -18.77
N ARG A 25 2.37 -0.09 -17.57
CA ARG A 25 3.26 0.80 -16.80
C ARG A 25 4.24 0.02 -15.92
N ALA A 26 3.97 -1.25 -15.67
CA ALA A 26 4.82 -2.13 -14.88
C ALA A 26 5.90 -2.78 -15.74
N SER A 27 5.76 -2.76 -17.07
CA SER A 27 6.77 -3.27 -17.98
C SER A 27 8.10 -2.53 -17.82
N VAL A 28 9.14 -3.28 -17.48
CA VAL A 28 10.52 -2.82 -17.63
C VAL A 28 10.85 -3.02 -19.11
N GLY A 29 10.69 -1.96 -19.90
CA GLY A 29 10.99 -2.01 -21.33
C GLY A 29 12.37 -2.63 -21.58
N LYS A 30 12.56 -3.25 -22.75
CA LYS A 30 13.74 -4.07 -23.16
C LYS A 30 15.12 -3.43 -22.91
N ASN A 31 15.17 -2.16 -22.55
CA ASN A 31 16.35 -1.36 -22.28
C ASN A 31 16.67 -1.20 -20.78
N GLY A 32 16.01 -1.95 -19.89
CA GLY A 32 16.27 -1.92 -18.43
C GLY A 32 15.86 -0.61 -17.74
N LYS A 33 15.10 0.24 -18.43
CA LYS A 33 14.55 1.49 -17.88
C LYS A 33 13.06 1.27 -17.64
N SER A 34 12.53 1.78 -16.52
CA SER A 34 11.08 1.86 -16.28
C SER A 34 10.45 2.56 -17.49
N GLY A 35 9.71 1.81 -18.28
CA GLY A 35 9.12 2.28 -19.53
C GLY A 35 7.64 2.02 -19.52
N TYR A 36 6.95 2.63 -20.48
CA TYR A 36 5.62 2.17 -20.82
C TYR A 36 5.77 1.20 -21.98
N ASP A 37 5.18 0.03 -21.87
CA ASP A 37 5.00 -0.85 -23.02
C ASP A 37 3.58 -0.68 -23.55
N THR A 38 3.44 -0.83 -24.86
CA THR A 38 2.14 -0.72 -25.53
C THR A 38 1.94 -1.89 -26.45
N PHE A 39 0.80 -2.53 -26.33
CA PHE A 39 0.44 -3.64 -27.20
C PHE A 39 -1.04 -3.59 -27.58
N PRO A 40 -1.41 -4.18 -28.73
CA PRO A 40 -2.81 -4.31 -29.15
C PRO A 40 -3.66 -5.05 -28.11
N PHE A 41 -4.90 -4.63 -27.93
CA PHE A 41 -5.83 -5.26 -26.97
C PHE A 41 -6.03 -6.76 -27.23
N GLU A 42 -5.93 -7.19 -28.49
CA GLU A 42 -6.04 -8.59 -28.91
C GLU A 42 -4.92 -9.47 -28.33
N GLU A 43 -3.77 -8.90 -28.00
CA GLU A 43 -2.65 -9.67 -27.46
C GLU A 43 -2.95 -10.26 -26.08
N LEU A 44 -3.88 -9.66 -25.33
CA LEU A 44 -4.36 -10.22 -24.06
C LEU A 44 -5.02 -11.59 -24.22
N PHE A 45 -5.48 -11.93 -25.43
CA PHE A 45 -6.28 -13.13 -25.69
C PHE A 45 -5.62 -14.08 -26.70
N LYS A 46 -4.42 -13.78 -27.20
CA LYS A 46 -3.77 -14.56 -28.27
C LYS A 46 -3.54 -16.03 -27.92
N ASP A 47 -3.32 -16.33 -26.64
CA ASP A 47 -3.00 -17.68 -26.14
C ASP A 47 -4.11 -18.26 -25.25
N LEU A 48 -5.34 -17.73 -25.34
CA LEU A 48 -6.48 -18.22 -24.55
C LEU A 48 -7.42 -19.05 -25.43
N ASP A 49 -7.61 -20.32 -25.06
CA ASP A 49 -8.50 -21.22 -25.79
C ASP A 49 -9.99 -20.90 -25.55
N PHE A 50 -10.35 -20.50 -24.32
CA PHE A 50 -11.73 -20.21 -23.94
C PHE A 50 -11.83 -19.09 -22.91
N LEU A 51 -12.80 -18.21 -23.08
CA LEU A 51 -13.30 -17.32 -22.03
C LEU A 51 -14.61 -17.91 -21.51
N VAL A 52 -14.55 -18.55 -20.35
CA VAL A 52 -15.69 -19.26 -19.76
C VAL A 52 -16.31 -18.42 -18.66
N ASP A 53 -17.64 -18.32 -18.66
CA ASP A 53 -18.39 -17.76 -17.53
C ASP A 53 -18.32 -18.74 -16.35
N VAL A 54 -17.59 -18.36 -15.30
CA VAL A 54 -17.50 -19.16 -14.08
C VAL A 54 -18.62 -18.71 -13.15
N PRO A 55 -19.67 -19.51 -12.95
CA PRO A 55 -20.73 -19.14 -12.03
C PRO A 55 -20.15 -18.98 -10.62
N ALA A 56 -20.48 -17.88 -9.95
CA ALA A 56 -20.14 -17.70 -8.55
C ALA A 56 -20.88 -18.75 -7.72
N VAL A 57 -20.19 -19.82 -7.36
CA VAL A 57 -20.73 -20.82 -6.43
C VAL A 57 -20.65 -20.21 -5.04
N ILE A 58 -21.80 -19.99 -4.42
CA ILE A 58 -21.89 -19.55 -3.02
C ILE A 58 -21.14 -20.60 -2.17
N ASN A 59 -20.08 -20.15 -1.48
CA ASN A 59 -19.29 -21.01 -0.61
C ASN A 59 -19.64 -20.71 0.85
N PRO A 60 -20.59 -21.47 1.46
CA PRO A 60 -21.02 -21.22 2.82
C PRO A 60 -19.90 -21.40 3.84
N ASP A 61 -18.89 -22.21 3.55
CA ASP A 61 -17.74 -22.41 4.45
C ASP A 61 -16.87 -21.14 4.50
N PHE A 62 -16.75 -20.42 3.38
CA PHE A 62 -16.05 -19.14 3.32
C PHE A 62 -16.82 -18.06 4.10
N GLU A 63 -18.14 -17.99 3.94
CA GLU A 63 -18.98 -17.04 4.70
C GLU A 63 -18.89 -17.30 6.20
N GLN A 64 -18.95 -18.55 6.63
CA GLN A 64 -18.78 -18.92 8.04
C GLN A 64 -17.38 -18.62 8.57
N ALA A 65 -16.33 -18.87 7.78
CA ALA A 65 -14.95 -18.54 8.17
C ALA A 65 -14.76 -17.03 8.33
N VAL A 66 -15.31 -16.21 7.42
CA VAL A 66 -15.29 -14.74 7.52
C VAL A 66 -16.04 -14.29 8.77
N GLN A 67 -17.23 -14.82 9.02
CA GLN A 67 -18.03 -14.50 10.20
C GLN A 67 -17.26 -14.85 11.50
N GLY A 68 -16.66 -16.04 11.58
CA GLY A 68 -15.89 -16.48 12.74
C GLY A 68 -14.64 -15.64 13.01
N MET A 69 -14.02 -15.08 11.96
CA MET A 69 -12.91 -14.15 12.11
C MET A 69 -13.37 -12.76 12.58
N THR A 70 -14.52 -12.27 12.12
CA THR A 70 -15.09 -10.98 12.56
C THR A 70 -15.67 -11.03 13.98
N GLU A 71 -16.13 -12.19 14.45
CA GLU A 71 -16.66 -12.35 15.82
C GLU A 71 -15.55 -12.47 16.86
N ALA A 72 -14.38 -13.00 16.49
CA ALA A 72 -13.26 -13.19 17.40
C ALA A 72 -12.51 -11.89 17.78
N ASP A 73 -12.69 -10.82 17.00
CA ASP A 73 -11.95 -9.55 17.15
C ASP A 73 -12.83 -8.37 17.64
N GLN A 74 -14.07 -8.64 18.05
CA GLN A 74 -14.88 -7.64 18.76
C GLN A 74 -14.41 -7.56 20.22
N VAL A 75 -13.25 -6.94 20.43
CA VAL A 75 -12.82 -6.50 21.75
C VAL A 75 -13.73 -5.33 22.15
N ASP A 76 -14.46 -5.49 23.26
CA ASP A 76 -15.34 -4.46 23.78
C ASP A 76 -14.53 -3.18 24.03
N SER A 77 -14.96 -2.06 23.44
CA SER A 77 -14.20 -0.80 23.51
C SER A 77 -14.05 -0.30 24.94
N GLU A 78 -14.95 -0.69 25.85
CA GLU A 78 -14.84 -0.36 27.27
C GLU A 78 -13.74 -1.15 28.00
N GLU A 79 -13.47 -2.41 27.61
CA GLU A 79 -12.38 -3.22 28.18
C GLU A 79 -11.00 -2.66 27.81
N ILE A 80 -10.85 -2.15 26.58
CA ILE A 80 -9.62 -1.49 26.13
C ILE A 80 -9.37 -0.20 26.92
N ILE A 81 -10.40 0.61 27.15
CA ILE A 81 -10.27 1.88 27.89
C ILE A 81 -9.90 1.63 29.36
N GLN A 82 -10.48 0.60 29.98
CA GLN A 82 -10.14 0.17 31.34
C GLN A 82 -8.66 -0.25 31.45
N ALA A 83 -8.17 -1.07 30.53
CA ALA A 83 -6.79 -1.57 30.52
C ALA A 83 -5.74 -0.44 30.32
N VAL A 84 -6.08 0.59 29.54
CA VAL A 84 -5.24 1.79 29.35
C VAL A 84 -5.18 2.63 30.63
N HIS A 85 -6.27 2.72 31.39
CA HIS A 85 -6.30 3.48 32.64
C HIS A 85 -5.51 2.78 33.76
N GLU A 86 -5.53 1.44 33.82
CA GLU A 86 -4.80 0.67 34.83
C GLU A 86 -3.27 0.69 34.65
N THR A 87 -2.78 0.81 33.41
CA THR A 87 -1.35 0.80 33.10
C THR A 87 -0.64 2.16 33.24
N GLN A 88 -1.38 3.27 33.39
CA GLN A 88 -0.77 4.61 33.48
C GLN A 88 -0.44 5.07 34.92
N GLY A 89 -0.69 4.26 35.94
CA GLY A 89 -0.49 4.65 37.36
C GLY A 89 0.93 4.55 37.92
N SER A 90 1.92 3.97 37.22
CA SER A 90 3.23 3.63 37.83
C SER A 90 4.47 3.98 36.99
N ILE A 91 4.45 5.06 36.22
CA ILE A 91 5.67 5.55 35.54
C ILE A 91 6.21 6.76 36.30
N THR A 92 6.88 6.51 37.41
CA THR A 92 7.74 7.53 38.04
C THR A 92 9.00 7.67 37.16
N PRO A 93 9.30 8.84 36.58
CA PRO A 93 10.53 9.01 35.82
C PRO A 93 11.75 8.83 36.75
N PRO A 94 12.86 8.23 36.29
CA PRO A 94 14.03 8.04 37.13
C PRO A 94 14.62 9.40 37.52
N ARG A 95 14.89 9.55 38.82
CA ARG A 95 15.52 10.71 39.46
C ARG A 95 16.92 10.95 38.87
N GLU A 96 17.13 12.06 38.18
CA GLU A 96 18.46 12.52 37.77
C GLU A 96 19.33 12.75 39.02
N ALA A 97 20.34 11.89 39.19
CA ALA A 97 21.42 12.09 40.15
C ALA A 97 22.40 13.13 39.59
N GLY A 98 22.52 14.26 40.27
CA GLY A 98 23.26 15.43 39.81
C GLY A 98 24.77 15.22 39.64
N GLY A 99 25.34 15.98 38.71
CA GLY A 99 26.78 16.18 38.52
C GLY A 99 27.06 17.65 38.21
N LYS A 100 27.77 18.30 39.14
CA LYS A 100 28.13 19.72 39.23
C LYS A 100 28.79 20.36 37.99
N ASP A 101 28.47 21.64 37.84
CA ASP A 101 29.33 22.79 37.55
C ASP A 101 30.40 22.70 36.45
N GLY A 102 30.23 23.58 35.46
CA GLY A 102 31.31 24.52 35.12
C GLY A 102 31.76 24.52 33.67
N ARG A 103 31.41 25.57 32.93
CA ARG A 103 32.36 26.59 32.43
C ARG A 103 31.76 27.40 31.27
N ARG A 104 31.49 28.67 31.57
CA ARG A 104 31.80 29.90 30.80
C ARG A 104 31.86 29.75 29.27
N ASN A 105 30.89 30.39 28.62
CA ASN A 105 30.96 30.82 27.23
C ASN A 105 32.06 31.87 27.07
N ASP A 106 33.17 31.50 26.44
CA ASP A 106 34.16 32.46 25.94
C ASP A 106 34.79 31.94 24.63
N ARG A 107 34.52 32.69 23.56
CA ARG A 107 35.37 32.99 22.39
C ARG A 107 36.22 31.87 21.75
N SER A 108 36.06 31.77 20.43
CA SER A 108 37.09 32.15 19.43
C SER A 108 37.35 31.12 18.33
N SER A 109 37.31 31.63 17.11
CA SER A 109 38.18 31.34 15.96
C SER A 109 38.23 29.94 15.34
N GLY A 110 37.87 29.91 14.04
CA GLY A 110 38.78 29.40 13.01
C GLY A 110 38.30 28.17 12.25
N GLY A 111 38.16 28.31 10.92
CA GLY A 111 37.96 27.17 10.03
C GLY A 111 37.58 27.56 8.61
N GLN A 112 38.52 28.17 7.89
CA GLN A 112 38.41 28.56 6.48
C GLN A 112 38.23 27.34 5.57
N TYR A 113 37.25 27.38 4.67
CA TYR A 113 37.12 26.46 3.54
C TYR A 113 38.28 26.70 2.55
N ARG A 114 39.14 25.69 2.36
CA ARG A 114 40.08 25.67 1.23
C ARG A 114 39.36 25.17 -0.02
N ARG A 115 39.72 25.80 -1.13
CA ARG A 115 39.29 25.54 -2.51
C ARG A 115 39.73 24.18 -3.01
#